data_AF-X0Z8L1-F1
#
_entry.id   AF-X0Z8L1-F1
#
_cell.length_a   1.000
_cell.length_b   1.000
_cell.length_c   1.000
_cell.angle_alpha   90.00
_cell.angle_beta   90.00
_cell.angle_gamma   90.00
#
_symmetry.space_group_name_H-M   'P 1'
#
loop_
_entity.id
_entity.type
_entity.pdbx_description
1 polymer ?
#
loop_
_entity_poly.entity_id
_entity_poly.type
_entity_poly.pdbx_seq_one_letter_code
_entity_poly.pdbx_strand_id
1 'polypeptide(L)'
;MSHLEKRKQCAKESNTRYYLTTLKPKRQTSEGRIKHNETVKRFYQKHPEKAIQNKNRIFKKLGDKINMTLSQVKWYLLSWSKSVRKRDNNICQNCGEIAVNSHHIIHKKNYPQLMLNINNGISLCKKCHDECHLWGN
;
A
#
# COMPACT_ATOMS: atom_id res chain seq x y z
N MET A 1 -22.00 -5.71 8.33
CA MET A 1 -20.63 -5.49 8.84
C MET A 1 -20.44 -4.01 9.19
N SER A 2 -20.08 -3.72 10.43
CA SER A 2 -19.80 -2.36 10.92
C SER A 2 -18.55 -1.77 10.25
N HIS A 3 -18.45 -0.43 10.23
CA HIS A 3 -17.24 0.27 9.77
C HIS A 3 -15.96 -0.20 10.49
N LEU A 4 -16.07 -0.59 11.76
CA LEU A 4 -14.97 -1.15 12.55
C LEU A 4 -14.55 -2.55 12.06
N GLU A 5 -15.49 -3.38 11.60
CA GLU A 5 -15.20 -4.71 11.06
C GLU A 5 -14.49 -4.62 9.71
N LYS A 6 -14.89 -3.68 8.83
CA LYS A 6 -14.20 -3.43 7.56
C LYS A 6 -12.77 -2.91 7.76
N ARG A 7 -12.54 -2.07 8.78
CA ARG A 7 -11.21 -1.59 9.21
C ARG A 7 -10.32 -2.71 9.71
N LYS A 8 -10.86 -3.57 10.57
CA LYS A 8 -10.18 -4.76 11.08
C LYS A 8 -9.89 -5.77 9.99
N GLN A 9 -10.76 -5.88 8.98
CA GLN A 9 -10.58 -6.76 7.81
C GLN A 9 -9.37 -6.30 6.98
N CYS A 10 -9.25 -5.02 6.63
CA CYS A 10 -8.08 -4.49 5.91
C CYS A 10 -6.77 -4.69 6.69
N ALA A 11 -6.79 -4.53 8.01
CA ALA A 11 -5.63 -4.77 8.87
C ALA A 11 -5.29 -6.27 9.01
N LYS A 12 -6.30 -7.16 9.14
CA LYS A 12 -6.11 -8.62 9.26
C LYS A 12 -5.70 -9.28 7.93
N GLU A 13 -6.32 -8.88 6.82
CA GLU A 13 -6.06 -9.43 5.48
C GLU A 13 -4.76 -8.90 4.86
N SER A 14 -4.18 -7.83 5.44
CA SER A 14 -2.78 -7.41 5.20
C SER A 14 -1.72 -8.43 5.65
N ASN A 15 -2.19 -9.64 6.01
CA ASN A 15 -1.52 -10.92 6.18
C ASN A 15 -1.39 -11.30 7.66
N THR A 16 -2.37 -12.00 8.23
CA THR A 16 -2.33 -12.59 9.58
C THR A 16 -1.05 -13.40 9.80
N ARG A 17 -0.51 -14.08 8.78
CA ARG A 17 0.77 -14.82 8.85
C ARG A 17 1.99 -13.90 8.89
N TYR A 18 1.95 -12.74 8.23
CA TYR A 18 2.96 -11.68 8.40
C TYR A 18 2.83 -11.04 9.77
N TYR A 19 1.62 -10.64 10.16
CA TYR A 19 1.30 -10.00 11.44
C TYR A 19 1.85 -10.84 12.61
N LEU A 20 1.59 -12.16 12.62
CA LEU A 20 2.11 -13.10 13.62
C LEU A 20 3.64 -13.25 13.59
N THR A 21 4.28 -13.22 12.41
CA THR A 21 5.76 -13.26 12.30
C THR A 21 6.47 -11.94 12.61
N THR A 22 5.76 -10.80 12.50
CA THR A 22 6.25 -9.45 12.81
C THR A 22 5.95 -8.99 14.23
N LEU A 23 5.35 -9.85 15.08
CA LEU A 23 5.33 -9.67 16.54
C LEU A 23 6.73 -9.78 17.17
N LYS A 24 7.82 -9.72 16.39
CA LYS A 24 9.11 -9.29 16.92
C LYS A 24 8.97 -7.81 17.29
N PRO A 25 9.23 -7.42 18.55
CA PRO A 25 9.06 -6.04 18.99
C PRO A 25 9.89 -5.13 18.08
N LYS A 26 9.23 -4.20 17.38
CA LYS A 26 9.93 -3.13 16.66
C LYS A 26 10.62 -2.25 17.70
N ARG A 27 11.95 -2.19 17.60
CA ARG A 27 12.88 -1.47 18.49
C ARG A 27 12.76 0.07 18.45
N GLN A 28 11.74 0.67 17.82
CA GLN A 28 11.62 2.12 17.67
C GLN A 28 10.30 2.64 18.24
N THR A 29 10.41 3.66 19.10
CA THR A 29 9.27 4.43 19.62
C THR A 29 8.51 5.14 18.49
N SER A 30 7.25 5.50 18.74
CA SER A 30 6.42 6.30 17.83
C SER A 30 7.14 7.59 17.39
N GLU A 31 7.81 8.26 18.32
CA GLU A 31 8.61 9.47 18.09
C GLU A 31 9.82 9.22 17.19
N GLY A 32 10.60 8.16 17.46
CA GLY A 32 11.75 7.79 16.64
C GLY A 32 11.36 7.52 15.18
N ARG A 33 10.17 6.95 14.99
CA ARG A 33 9.60 6.69 13.66
C ARG A 33 9.15 7.96 12.95
N ILE A 34 8.49 8.88 13.64
CA ILE A 34 8.09 10.19 13.08
C ILE A 34 9.34 10.93 12.59
N LYS A 35 10.38 11.02 13.44
CA LYS A 35 11.66 11.65 13.11
C LYS A 35 12.34 11.02 11.90
N HIS A 36 12.31 9.68 11.80
CA HIS A 36 12.83 8.96 10.63
C HIS A 36 12.06 9.33 9.35
N ASN A 37 10.73 9.28 9.38
CA ASN A 37 9.90 9.62 8.22
C ASN A 37 10.13 11.05 7.75
N GLU A 38 10.26 12.00 8.67
CA GLU A 38 10.58 13.40 8.34
C GLU A 38 11.96 13.54 7.69
N THR A 39 12.96 12.86 8.24
CA THR A 39 14.33 12.89 7.69
C THR A 39 14.36 12.31 6.28
N VAL A 40 13.69 11.16 6.05
CA VAL A 40 13.55 10.55 4.72
C VAL A 40 12.80 11.48 3.76
N LYS A 41 11.73 12.15 4.22
CA LYS A 41 11.00 13.14 3.42
C LYS A 41 11.92 14.29 2.99
N ARG A 42 12.68 14.88 3.91
CA ARG A 42 13.65 15.95 3.61
C ARG A 42 14.75 15.50 2.65
N PHE A 43 15.24 14.28 2.79
CA PHE A 43 16.22 13.70 1.87
C PHE A 43 15.68 13.65 0.43
N TYR A 44 14.49 13.10 0.22
CA TYR A 44 13.93 13.01 -1.14
C TYR A 44 13.48 14.36 -1.72
N GLN A 45 13.18 15.36 -0.88
CA GLN A 45 12.96 16.74 -1.36
C GLN A 45 14.23 17.33 -1.97
N LYS A 46 15.39 17.07 -1.39
CA LYS A 46 16.70 17.50 -1.91
C LYS A 46 17.22 16.62 -3.05
N HIS A 47 16.78 15.35 -3.10
CA HIS A 47 17.25 14.34 -4.04
C HIS A 47 16.08 13.60 -4.74
N PRO A 48 15.29 14.30 -5.58
CA PRO A 48 14.14 13.71 -6.26
C PRO A 48 14.52 12.54 -7.19
N GLU A 49 15.71 12.59 -7.80
CA GLU A 49 16.27 11.54 -8.64
C GLU A 49 16.43 10.22 -7.87
N LYS A 50 16.82 10.28 -6.59
CA LYS A 50 16.93 9.10 -5.73
C LYS A 50 15.56 8.48 -5.44
N ALA A 51 14.51 9.30 -5.32
CA ALA A 51 13.15 8.80 -5.14
C ALA A 51 12.69 7.99 -6.38
N ILE A 52 12.97 8.51 -7.57
CA ILE A 52 12.67 7.86 -8.85
C ILE A 52 13.47 6.56 -8.98
N GLN A 53 14.78 6.58 -8.71
CA GLN A 53 15.65 5.40 -8.74
C GLN A 53 15.14 4.30 -7.80
N ASN A 54 14.76 4.66 -6.56
CA ASN A 54 14.23 3.71 -5.61
C ASN A 54 12.89 3.09 -6.09
N LYS A 55 11.99 3.89 -6.66
CA LYS A 55 10.73 3.38 -7.25
C LYS A 55 10.99 2.43 -8.41
N ASN A 56 11.90 2.79 -9.32
CA ASN A 56 12.28 1.93 -10.45
C ASN A 56 12.83 0.59 -9.97
N ARG A 57 13.71 0.59 -8.95
CA ARG A 57 14.23 -0.64 -8.33
C ARG A 57 13.13 -1.52 -7.76
N ILE A 58 12.15 -0.94 -7.06
CA ILE A 58 11.01 -1.68 -6.49
C ILE A 58 10.17 -2.31 -7.60
N PHE A 59 9.83 -1.55 -8.65
CA PHE A 59 9.01 -2.08 -9.75
C PHE A 59 9.73 -3.12 -10.57
N LYS A 60 11.04 -2.96 -10.81
CA LYS A 60 11.87 -3.98 -11.44
C LYS A 60 11.79 -5.30 -10.67
N LYS A 61 12.12 -5.26 -9.37
CA LYS A 61 12.06 -6.44 -8.49
C LYS A 61 10.67 -7.08 -8.45
N LEU A 62 9.61 -6.29 -8.53
CA LEU A 62 8.24 -6.80 -8.57
C LEU A 62 7.94 -7.49 -9.90
N GLY A 63 8.34 -6.89 -11.02
CA GLY A 63 8.20 -7.45 -12.35
C GLY A 63 8.97 -8.74 -12.54
N ASP A 64 10.22 -8.81 -12.05
CA ASP A 64 11.06 -10.00 -12.10
C ASP A 64 10.36 -11.22 -11.46
N LYS A 65 9.54 -11.01 -10.41
CA LYS A 65 8.80 -12.09 -9.73
C LYS A 65 7.61 -12.66 -10.52
N ILE A 66 7.13 -11.94 -11.54
CA ILE A 66 5.93 -12.29 -12.32
C ILE A 66 6.20 -12.22 -13.83
N ASN A 67 7.47 -12.23 -14.23
CA ASN A 67 7.92 -12.14 -15.61
C ASN A 67 7.33 -10.93 -16.38
N MET A 68 7.38 -9.74 -15.76
CA MET A 68 6.96 -8.48 -16.38
C MET A 68 8.10 -7.47 -16.39
N THR A 69 8.16 -6.66 -17.44
CA THR A 69 9.04 -5.51 -17.51
C THR A 69 8.60 -4.41 -16.53
N LEU A 70 9.53 -3.53 -16.17
CA LEU A 70 9.24 -2.36 -15.33
C LEU A 70 8.09 -1.50 -15.90
N SER A 71 8.06 -1.31 -17.22
CA SER A 71 7.02 -0.51 -17.90
C SER A 71 5.64 -1.17 -17.80
N GLN A 72 5.55 -2.50 -18.01
CA GLN A 72 4.31 -3.26 -17.83
C GLN A 72 3.80 -3.16 -16.40
N VAL A 73 4.67 -3.38 -15.40
CA VAL A 73 4.28 -3.28 -13.98
C VAL A 73 3.72 -1.90 -13.65
N LYS A 74 4.37 -0.82 -14.11
CA LYS A 74 3.89 0.55 -13.89
C LYS A 74 2.50 0.75 -14.50
N TRP A 75 2.34 0.39 -15.78
CA TRP A 75 1.07 0.55 -16.50
C TRP A 75 -0.05 -0.26 -15.87
N TYR A 76 0.18 -1.55 -15.58
CA TYR A 76 -0.86 -2.40 -15.00
C TYR A 76 -1.25 -1.99 -13.60
N LEU A 77 -0.32 -1.53 -12.76
CA LEU A 77 -0.67 -1.00 -11.43
C LEU A 77 -1.50 0.28 -11.49
N LEU A 78 -1.23 1.16 -12.47
CA LEU A 78 -2.04 2.36 -12.71
C LEU A 78 -3.46 1.97 -13.16
N SER A 79 -3.56 1.09 -14.15
CA SER A 79 -4.85 0.59 -14.65
C SER A 79 -5.63 -0.15 -13.56
N TRP A 80 -4.98 -1.03 -12.82
CA TRP A 80 -5.57 -1.73 -11.67
C TRP A 80 -6.12 -0.74 -10.65
N SER A 81 -5.34 0.28 -10.27
CA SER A 81 -5.76 1.29 -9.31
C SER A 81 -7.00 2.06 -9.78
N LYS A 82 -7.07 2.40 -11.08
CA LYS A 82 -8.24 3.02 -11.70
C LYS A 82 -9.45 2.07 -11.71
N SER A 83 -9.26 0.80 -12.04
CA SER A 83 -10.33 -0.20 -12.07
C SER A 83 -10.93 -0.47 -10.69
N VAL A 84 -10.10 -0.55 -9.64
CA VAL A 84 -10.57 -0.69 -8.25
C VAL A 84 -11.42 0.51 -7.84
N ARG A 85 -10.94 1.74 -8.11
CA ARG A 85 -11.74 2.95 -7.82
C ARG A 85 -13.02 3.03 -8.62
N LYS A 86 -12.98 2.64 -9.90
CA LYS A 86 -14.19 2.61 -10.75
C LYS A 86 -15.23 1.62 -10.20
N ARG A 87 -14.81 0.40 -9.81
CA ARG A 87 -15.69 -0.60 -9.18
C ARG A 87 -16.39 -0.04 -7.94
N ASP A 88 -15.64 0.71 -7.14
CA ASP A 88 -16.11 1.29 -5.88
C ASP A 88 -16.76 2.67 -6.06
N ASN A 89 -17.11 3.08 -7.30
CA ASN A 89 -17.70 4.37 -7.64
C ASN A 89 -16.89 5.60 -7.16
N ASN A 90 -15.57 5.46 -7.03
CA ASN A 90 -14.67 6.44 -6.41
C ASN A 90 -15.08 6.82 -4.98
N ILE A 91 -15.74 5.91 -4.26
CA ILE A 91 -16.16 6.08 -2.87
C ILE A 91 -15.26 5.25 -1.96
N CYS A 92 -14.83 5.86 -0.86
CA CYS A 92 -14.04 5.24 0.18
C CYS A 92 -14.88 4.16 0.85
N GLN A 93 -14.46 2.91 0.70
CA GLN A 93 -15.16 1.76 1.25
C GLN A 93 -15.08 1.68 2.78
N ASN A 94 -14.25 2.54 3.40
CA ASN A 94 -14.12 2.65 4.85
C ASN A 94 -14.97 3.77 5.47
N CYS A 95 -15.25 4.88 4.77
CA CYS A 95 -15.92 6.02 5.42
C CYS A 95 -16.92 6.76 4.52
N GLY A 96 -17.12 6.35 3.28
CA GLY A 96 -18.07 6.99 2.36
C GLY A 96 -17.55 8.25 1.66
N GLU A 97 -16.41 8.81 2.06
CA GLU A 97 -15.79 9.97 1.41
C GLU A 97 -15.24 9.66 0.02
N ILE A 98 -14.83 10.68 -0.73
CA ILE A 98 -14.19 10.49 -2.05
C ILE A 98 -12.88 9.67 -1.89
N ALA A 99 -12.79 8.57 -2.64
CA ALA A 99 -11.60 7.75 -2.74
C ALA A 99 -10.63 8.32 -3.78
N VAL A 100 -9.39 8.53 -3.36
CA VAL A 100 -8.30 9.02 -4.21
C VAL A 100 -7.22 7.97 -4.44
N ASN A 101 -7.20 6.91 -3.63
CA ASN A 101 -6.22 5.83 -3.70
C ASN A 101 -6.92 4.47 -3.68
N SER A 102 -6.27 3.48 -4.31
CA SER A 102 -6.54 2.07 -4.05
C SER A 102 -5.49 1.55 -3.07
N HIS A 103 -5.91 0.69 -2.14
CA HIS A 103 -5.03 -0.04 -1.23
C HIS A 103 -5.01 -1.51 -1.63
N HIS A 104 -3.82 -2.11 -1.63
CA HIS A 104 -3.66 -3.56 -1.77
C HIS A 104 -4.05 -4.22 -0.45
N ILE A 105 -5.12 -5.01 -0.43
CA ILE A 105 -5.55 -5.75 0.77
C ILE A 105 -4.45 -6.72 1.20
N ILE A 106 -3.96 -7.54 0.26
CA ILE A 106 -2.80 -8.41 0.40
C ILE A 106 -1.59 -7.74 -0.26
N HIS A 107 -0.53 -7.51 0.53
CA HIS A 107 0.66 -6.80 0.08
C HIS A 107 1.39 -7.48 -1.11
N LYS A 108 1.46 -6.75 -2.23
CA LYS A 108 2.17 -7.15 -3.47
C LYS A 108 3.65 -7.51 -3.32
N LYS A 109 4.33 -7.05 -2.25
CA LYS A 109 5.73 -7.43 -1.99
C LYS A 109 5.85 -8.95 -1.69
N ASN A 110 4.86 -9.46 -0.96
CA ASN A 110 4.81 -10.84 -0.48
C ASN A 110 4.07 -11.74 -1.48
N TYR A 111 2.99 -11.23 -2.08
CA TYR A 111 2.16 -11.96 -3.05
C TYR A 111 2.04 -11.15 -4.36
N PRO A 112 3.12 -11.06 -5.16
CA PRO A 112 3.14 -10.26 -6.38
C PRO A 112 2.12 -10.73 -7.43
N GLN A 113 1.79 -12.03 -7.45
CA GLN A 113 0.78 -12.62 -8.33
C GLN A 113 -0.63 -12.07 -8.08
N LEU A 114 -0.90 -11.53 -6.88
CA LEU A 114 -2.20 -10.93 -6.54
C LEU A 114 -2.25 -9.42 -6.81
N MET A 115 -1.16 -8.79 -7.25
CA MET A 115 -1.08 -7.32 -7.30
C MET A 115 -2.05 -6.68 -8.30
N LEU A 116 -2.48 -7.43 -9.32
CA LEU A 116 -3.41 -7.00 -10.37
C LEU A 116 -4.82 -7.58 -10.20
N ASN A 117 -5.06 -8.40 -9.18
CA ASN A 117 -6.40 -8.88 -8.88
C ASN A 117 -7.23 -7.70 -8.34
N ILE A 118 -8.32 -7.36 -9.03
CA ILE A 118 -9.21 -6.24 -8.62
C ILE A 118 -9.81 -6.48 -7.23
N ASN A 119 -10.10 -7.74 -6.89
CA ASN A 119 -10.63 -8.11 -5.58
C ASN A 119 -9.58 -8.01 -4.46
N ASN A 120 -8.30 -7.92 -4.81
CA ASN A 120 -7.21 -7.61 -3.89
C ASN A 120 -7.01 -6.09 -3.71
N GLY A 121 -8.00 -5.28 -4.12
CA GLY A 121 -7.99 -3.83 -4.01
C GLY A 121 -9.21 -3.29 -3.28
N ILE A 122 -9.01 -2.24 -2.48
CA ILE A 122 -10.06 -1.47 -1.83
C ILE A 122 -9.83 0.03 -2.06
N SER A 123 -10.89 0.77 -2.43
CA SER A 123 -10.81 2.22 -2.63
C SER A 123 -10.91 2.95 -1.31
N LEU A 124 -9.95 3.83 -1.04
CA LEU A 124 -9.85 4.58 0.20
C LEU A 124 -9.59 6.07 -0.06
N CYS A 125 -10.16 6.92 0.81
CA CYS A 125 -9.73 8.30 0.92
C CYS A 125 -8.32 8.35 1.52
N LYS A 126 -7.64 9.50 1.40
CA LYS A 126 -6.26 9.66 1.88
C LYS A 126 -6.12 9.30 3.37
N LYS A 127 -7.02 9.81 4.23
CA LYS A 127 -7.01 9.56 5.68
C LYS A 127 -7.08 8.07 6.00
N CYS A 128 -8.07 7.37 5.43
CA CYS A 128 -8.27 5.95 5.67
C CYS A 128 -7.11 5.11 5.11
N HIS A 129 -6.56 5.50 3.95
CA HIS A 129 -5.40 4.82 3.37
C HIS A 129 -4.15 4.96 4.26
N ASP A 130 -3.88 6.16 4.80
CA ASP A 130 -2.75 6.40 5.69
C ASP A 130 -2.92 5.64 7.02
N GLU A 131 -4.12 5.61 7.59
CA GLU A 131 -4.45 4.80 8.79
C GLU A 131 -4.15 3.32 8.58
N CYS A 132 -4.44 2.76 7.39
CA CYS A 132 -4.12 1.36 7.08
C CYS A 132 -2.61 1.09 7.09
N HIS A 133 -1.78 2.02 6.61
CA HIS A 133 -0.32 1.89 6.69
C HIS A 133 0.23 2.08 8.10
N LEU A 134 -0.52 2.74 8.99
CA LEU A 134 -0.17 2.94 10.39
C LEU A 134 -0.52 1.71 11.25
N TRP A 135 -1.67 1.06 11.02
CA TRP A 135 -2.15 -0.10 11.80
C TRP A 135 -1.47 -1.44 11.49
N GLY A 136 -0.72 -1.51 10.39
CA GLY A 136 0.19 -2.63 10.09
C GLY A 136 1.56 -2.52 10.77
N ASN A 137 1.67 -1.79 11.89
CA ASN A 137 2.94 -1.60 12.62
C ASN A 137 2.88 -1.97 14.07
#